data_AF-A0A450TTQ5-F1
#
_entry.id   AF-A0A450TTQ5-F1
#
_cell.length_a   1.000
_cell.length_b   1.000
_cell.length_c   1.000
_cell.angle_alpha   90.00
_cell.angle_beta   90.00
_cell.angle_gamma   90.00
#
_symmetry.space_group_name_H-M   'P 1'
#
loop_
_entity.id
_entity.type
_entity.pdbx_description
1 polymer ?
#
loop_
_entity_poly.entity_id
_entity_poly.type
_entity_poly.pdbx_seq_one_letter_code
_entity_poly.pdbx_strand_id
1 'polypeptide(L)'
;MWHYIIKLNDSTLDDADLGPIEAFWISPEGGEVLLLTRERTIYWSLPDNRALWTLRERSGGDGISPDGRLYRDLASGLFYPLLGAHGGRQRREHPAGGRISVDQQAGTVTVTGSDGKIQHLPDGERCHDPRSGDWLAAGFCESGDRLFVAGPRGVVVYGRGTGE
;
A
#
# COMPACT_ATOMS: atom_id res chain seq x y z
N MET A 1 -9.97 -8.10 15.67
CA MET A 1 -9.83 -8.90 14.43
C MET A 1 -9.83 -7.95 13.25
N TRP A 2 -8.96 -8.17 12.29
CA TRP A 2 -8.84 -7.37 11.06
C TRP A 2 -9.78 -7.90 10.00
N HIS A 3 -10.52 -7.02 9.33
CA HIS A 3 -11.39 -7.37 8.22
C HIS A 3 -10.92 -6.69 6.94
N TYR A 4 -11.15 -7.37 5.82
CA TYR A 4 -10.86 -6.84 4.49
C TYR A 4 -11.73 -5.61 4.21
N ILE A 5 -11.11 -4.49 3.78
CA ILE A 5 -11.84 -3.32 3.27
C ILE A 5 -11.85 -3.37 1.75
N ILE A 6 -10.66 -3.38 1.15
CA ILE A 6 -10.51 -3.26 -0.30
C ILE A 6 -9.14 -3.78 -0.74
N LYS A 7 -9.09 -4.24 -1.99
CA LYS A 7 -7.88 -4.51 -2.73
C LYS A 7 -7.84 -3.58 -3.94
N LEU A 8 -6.82 -2.74 -4.02
CA LEU A 8 -6.55 -1.90 -5.17
C LEU A 8 -5.63 -2.67 -6.13
N ASN A 9 -6.16 -3.01 -7.30
CA ASN A 9 -5.49 -3.73 -8.39
C ASN A 9 -6.21 -3.43 -9.71
N ASP A 10 -5.74 -4.04 -10.80
CA ASP A 10 -6.28 -3.91 -12.16
C ASP A 10 -7.83 -3.98 -12.22
N SER A 11 -8.43 -4.93 -11.48
CA SER A 11 -9.90 -5.11 -11.46
C SER A 11 -10.65 -4.01 -10.72
N THR A 12 -10.14 -3.55 -9.57
CA THR A 12 -10.83 -2.52 -8.77
C THR A 12 -10.71 -1.14 -9.42
N LEU A 13 -9.64 -0.93 -10.18
CA LEU A 13 -9.39 0.33 -10.89
C LEU A 13 -10.03 0.36 -12.28
N ASP A 14 -10.71 -0.72 -12.72
CA ASP A 14 -11.24 -0.91 -14.07
C ASP A 14 -10.18 -0.60 -15.17
N ASP A 15 -8.93 -1.01 -14.90
CA ASP A 15 -7.76 -0.73 -15.73
C ASP A 15 -6.99 -2.02 -15.92
N ALA A 16 -7.35 -2.77 -16.97
CA ALA A 16 -6.75 -4.06 -17.30
C ALA A 16 -5.23 -3.97 -17.57
N ASP A 17 -4.72 -2.77 -17.83
CA ASP A 17 -3.32 -2.48 -18.16
C ASP A 17 -2.64 -1.58 -17.11
N LEU A 18 -3.14 -1.53 -15.86
CA LEU A 18 -2.55 -0.75 -14.77
C LEU A 18 -1.02 -0.98 -14.65
N GLY A 19 -0.59 -2.21 -14.93
CA GLY A 19 0.79 -2.65 -14.83
C GLY A 19 1.21 -2.86 -13.38
N PRO A 20 2.48 -3.22 -13.15
CA PRO A 20 2.99 -3.41 -11.79
C PRO A 20 3.00 -2.10 -10.99
N ILE A 21 2.65 -2.21 -9.72
CA ILE A 21 2.81 -1.15 -8.73
C ILE A 21 4.29 -1.11 -8.33
N GLU A 22 4.96 -0.02 -8.64
CA GLU A 22 6.37 0.19 -8.31
C GLU A 22 6.52 0.70 -6.87
N ALA A 23 5.57 1.54 -6.46
CA ALA A 23 5.49 2.08 -5.11
C ALA A 23 4.07 2.55 -4.78
N PHE A 24 3.82 2.78 -3.49
CA PHE A 24 2.60 3.38 -3.02
C PHE A 24 2.84 4.23 -1.78
N TRP A 25 1.87 5.07 -1.44
CA TRP A 25 1.79 5.76 -0.16
C TRP A 25 0.40 5.56 0.43
N ILE A 26 0.32 5.56 1.75
CA ILE A 26 -0.95 5.59 2.48
C ILE A 26 -0.93 6.79 3.43
N SER A 27 -2.02 7.52 3.46
CA SER A 27 -2.21 8.63 4.40
C SER A 27 -2.03 8.18 5.85
N PRO A 28 -1.57 9.08 6.75
CA PRO A 28 -1.47 8.78 8.18
C PRO A 28 -2.76 8.20 8.78
N GLU A 29 -3.91 8.69 8.34
CA GLU A 29 -5.22 8.21 8.80
C GLU A 29 -5.69 6.92 8.11
N GLY A 30 -5.00 6.50 7.04
CA GLY A 30 -5.37 5.33 6.26
C GLY A 30 -6.63 5.50 5.43
N GLY A 31 -7.05 6.74 5.17
CA GLY A 31 -8.23 7.07 4.35
C GLY A 31 -7.91 7.20 2.85
N GLU A 32 -6.67 7.53 2.52
CA GLU A 32 -6.24 7.78 1.15
C GLU A 32 -4.99 6.98 0.82
N VAL A 33 -4.86 6.61 -0.45
CA VAL A 33 -3.74 5.86 -1.00
C VAL A 33 -3.27 6.52 -2.28
N LEU A 34 -1.96 6.60 -2.48
CA LEU A 34 -1.34 6.96 -3.74
C LEU A 34 -0.69 5.70 -4.33
N LEU A 35 -1.01 5.32 -5.55
CA LEU A 35 -0.42 4.19 -6.27
C LEU A 35 0.42 4.72 -7.41
N LEU A 36 1.66 4.24 -7.50
CA LEU A 36 2.57 4.58 -8.59
C LEU A 36 2.84 3.32 -9.41
N THR A 37 2.55 3.43 -10.70
CA THR A 37 2.96 2.48 -11.72
C THR A 37 3.87 3.19 -12.70
N ARG A 38 4.47 2.43 -13.62
CA ARG A 38 5.37 2.97 -14.64
C ARG A 38 4.72 4.08 -15.49
N GLU A 39 3.42 3.95 -15.77
CA GLU A 39 2.71 4.81 -16.73
C GLU A 39 1.75 5.80 -16.04
N ARG A 40 1.42 5.58 -14.76
CA ARG A 40 0.38 6.34 -14.06
C ARG A 40 0.65 6.50 -12.58
N THR A 41 0.20 7.64 -12.06
CA THR A 41 0.02 7.86 -10.63
C THR A 41 -1.48 8.02 -10.34
N ILE A 42 -1.99 7.28 -9.36
CA ILE A 42 -3.41 7.25 -9.00
C ILE A 42 -3.55 7.62 -7.53
N TYR A 43 -4.33 8.66 -7.23
CA TYR A 43 -4.69 9.02 -5.87
C TYR A 43 -6.11 8.59 -5.58
N TRP A 44 -6.31 7.82 -4.51
CA TRP A 44 -7.53 7.08 -4.23
C TRP A 44 -8.08 7.41 -2.86
N SER A 45 -9.39 7.62 -2.79
CA SER A 45 -10.15 7.74 -1.53
C SER A 45 -10.75 6.38 -1.18
N LEU A 46 -10.32 5.83 -0.04
CA LEU A 46 -10.85 4.58 0.49
C LEU A 46 -12.29 4.74 1.01
N PRO A 47 -12.69 5.82 1.72
CA PRO A 47 -14.07 6.04 2.13
C PRO A 47 -15.05 6.17 0.96
N ASP A 48 -14.67 6.92 -0.09
CA ASP A 48 -15.52 7.13 -1.25
C ASP A 48 -15.43 5.99 -2.27
N ASN A 49 -14.48 5.09 -2.07
CA ASN A 49 -14.15 4.00 -3.00
C ASN A 49 -13.99 4.46 -4.45
N ARG A 50 -13.21 5.52 -4.67
CA ARG A 50 -12.96 6.07 -6.01
C ARG A 50 -11.61 6.76 -6.11
N ALA A 51 -11.11 6.87 -7.34
CA ALA A 51 -9.99 7.74 -7.65
C ALA A 51 -10.40 9.21 -7.43
N LEU A 52 -9.59 9.94 -6.67
CA LEU A 52 -9.67 11.39 -6.54
C LEU A 52 -9.07 12.07 -7.76
N TRP A 53 -7.95 11.53 -8.27
CA TRP A 53 -7.37 11.91 -9.55
C TRP A 53 -6.43 10.81 -10.09
N THR A 54 -6.15 10.89 -11.39
CA THR A 54 -5.18 10.04 -12.08
C THR A 54 -4.33 10.90 -13.00
N LEU A 55 -3.02 10.69 -12.96
CA LEU A 55 -2.04 11.36 -13.81
C LEU A 55 -1.33 10.30 -14.66
N ARG A 56 -1.12 10.59 -15.95
CA ARG A 56 -0.19 9.82 -16.78
C ARG A 56 1.23 10.32 -16.54
N GLU A 57 2.10 9.43 -16.09
CA GLU A 57 3.50 9.74 -15.90
C GLU A 57 4.21 9.71 -17.26
N ARG A 58 5.14 10.65 -17.49
CA ARG A 58 6.07 10.53 -18.61
C ARG A 58 7.13 9.48 -18.25
N SER A 59 7.67 8.77 -19.22
CA SER A 59 8.78 7.84 -19.00
C SER A 59 9.92 8.57 -18.28
N GLY A 60 10.16 8.24 -17.01
CA GLY A 60 11.14 8.91 -16.14
C GLY A 60 10.56 9.62 -14.90
N GLY A 61 9.23 9.77 -14.81
CA GLY A 61 8.51 10.17 -13.58
C GLY A 61 9.03 11.46 -12.94
N ASP A 62 8.71 12.62 -13.50
CA ASP A 62 9.21 13.94 -13.03
C ASP A 62 8.92 14.23 -11.53
N GLY A 63 7.94 13.53 -10.95
CA GLY A 63 7.61 13.60 -9.52
C GLY A 63 8.40 12.64 -8.62
N ILE A 64 9.05 11.61 -9.14
CA ILE A 64 9.72 10.58 -8.32
C ILE A 64 11.16 11.01 -8.01
N SER A 65 11.55 10.92 -6.74
CA SER A 65 12.94 11.19 -6.34
C SER A 65 13.91 10.18 -6.98
N PRO A 66 15.18 10.54 -7.22
CA PRO A 66 16.15 9.63 -7.83
C PRO A 66 16.36 8.29 -7.08
N ASP A 67 16.06 8.25 -5.79
CA ASP A 67 16.12 7.03 -4.96
C ASP A 67 14.79 6.27 -4.90
N GLY A 68 13.73 6.75 -5.55
CA GLY A 68 12.41 6.13 -5.63
C GLY A 68 11.60 6.17 -4.33
N ARG A 69 12.02 6.97 -3.33
CA ARG A 69 11.42 6.97 -1.99
C ARG A 69 10.43 8.11 -1.73
N LEU A 70 10.37 9.10 -2.60
CA LEU A 70 9.45 10.22 -2.48
C LEU A 70 8.76 10.44 -3.83
N TYR A 71 7.46 10.74 -3.76
CA TYR A 71 6.73 11.34 -4.86
C TYR A 71 6.46 12.80 -4.54
N ARG A 72 6.70 13.69 -5.50
CA ARG A 72 6.35 15.10 -5.45
C ARG A 72 5.20 15.34 -6.41
N ASP A 73 4.05 15.69 -5.88
CA ASP A 73 2.96 16.22 -6.70
C ASP A 73 3.34 17.64 -7.14
N LEU A 74 3.54 17.80 -8.46
CA LEU A 74 3.96 19.08 -9.04
C LEU A 74 2.86 20.16 -8.98
N ALA A 75 1.59 19.76 -8.92
CA ALA A 75 0.46 20.69 -8.88
C ALA A 75 0.29 21.30 -7.48
N SER A 76 0.35 20.48 -6.44
CA SER A 76 0.20 20.94 -5.05
C SER A 76 1.52 21.30 -4.36
N GLY A 77 2.65 20.78 -4.85
CA GLY A 77 3.96 20.87 -4.19
C GLY A 77 4.13 19.93 -3.00
N LEU A 78 3.17 19.03 -2.74
CA LEU A 78 3.23 18.06 -1.65
C LEU A 78 4.19 16.91 -1.93
N PHE A 79 4.76 16.36 -0.87
CA PHE A 79 5.67 15.21 -0.92
C PHE A 79 5.08 14.02 -0.17
N TYR A 80 5.12 12.86 -0.81
CA TYR A 80 4.55 11.61 -0.32
C TYR A 80 5.67 10.59 -0.12
N PRO A 81 5.93 10.11 1.11
CA PRO A 81 6.91 9.06 1.35
C PRO A 81 6.41 7.72 0.82
N LEU A 82 7.17 7.16 -0.11
CA LEU A 82 6.80 5.95 -0.81
C LEU A 82 7.26 4.69 -0.06
N LEU A 83 6.44 3.65 -0.18
CA LEU A 83 6.67 2.28 0.22
C LEU A 83 6.70 1.44 -1.07
N GLY A 84 7.71 0.61 -1.27
CA GLY A 84 7.78 -0.22 -2.49
C GLY A 84 9.13 -0.90 -2.67
N ALA A 85 9.52 -1.10 -3.93
CA ALA A 85 10.78 -1.74 -4.31
C ALA A 85 12.02 -1.02 -3.73
N HIS A 86 11.93 0.29 -3.51
CA HIS A 86 13.02 1.12 -2.96
C HIS A 86 13.02 1.22 -1.42
N GLY A 87 12.14 0.45 -0.77
CA GLY A 87 11.96 0.42 0.68
C GLY A 87 11.01 1.52 1.17
N GLY A 88 11.17 1.90 2.43
CA GLY A 88 10.32 2.87 3.11
C GLY A 88 10.00 2.44 4.54
N ARG A 89 9.76 3.40 5.43
CA ARG A 89 9.57 3.11 6.86
C ARG A 89 8.18 2.55 7.10
N GLN A 90 8.12 1.27 7.46
CA GLN A 90 6.87 0.57 7.76
C GLN A 90 6.62 0.56 9.26
N ARG A 91 5.42 0.96 9.69
CA ARG A 91 5.00 0.82 11.09
C ARG A 91 4.55 -0.62 11.33
N ARG A 92 5.48 -1.45 11.78
CA ARG A 92 5.24 -2.87 12.10
C ARG A 92 4.63 -3.10 13.48
N GLU A 93 4.59 -2.08 14.32
CA GLU A 93 4.06 -2.14 15.67
C GLU A 93 3.14 -0.95 15.89
N HIS A 94 2.01 -1.18 16.57
CA HIS A 94 1.09 -0.15 16.98
C HIS A 94 0.40 -0.55 18.30
N PRO A 95 0.28 0.33 19.31
CA PRO A 95 -0.32 -0.01 20.60
C PRO A 95 -1.73 -0.62 20.49
N ALA A 96 -2.56 -0.08 19.60
CA ALA A 96 -3.92 -0.59 19.38
C ALA A 96 -3.99 -1.71 18.31
N GLY A 97 -3.00 -1.77 17.41
CA GLY A 97 -3.01 -2.66 16.25
C GLY A 97 -2.28 -3.98 16.46
N GLY A 98 -1.35 -4.03 17.42
CA GLY A 98 -0.49 -5.16 17.71
C GLY A 98 0.84 -5.09 16.93
N ARG A 99 1.33 -6.26 16.49
CA ARG A 99 2.59 -6.41 15.76
C ARG A 99 2.38 -7.16 14.45
N ILE A 100 2.94 -6.64 13.37
CA ILE A 100 2.95 -7.25 12.04
C ILE A 100 4.29 -7.97 11.85
N SER A 101 4.22 -9.23 11.46
CA SER A 101 5.35 -10.03 10.99
C SER A 101 5.17 -10.34 9.51
N VAL A 102 6.25 -10.18 8.74
CA VAL A 102 6.25 -10.47 7.30
C VAL A 102 7.35 -11.45 6.98
N ASP A 103 6.95 -12.54 6.35
CA ASP A 103 7.86 -13.49 5.74
C ASP A 103 8.08 -13.11 4.27
N GLN A 104 9.22 -12.47 4.02
CA GLN A 104 9.62 -12.06 2.67
C GLN A 104 9.92 -13.26 1.76
N GLN A 105 10.14 -14.47 2.26
CA GLN A 105 10.33 -15.65 1.41
C GLN A 105 9.01 -16.36 1.13
N ALA A 106 8.18 -16.54 2.17
CA ALA A 106 6.97 -17.35 2.07
C ALA A 106 5.75 -16.62 1.49
N GLY A 107 5.79 -15.29 1.31
CA GLY A 107 4.59 -14.55 0.92
C GLY A 107 3.87 -13.90 2.07
N THR A 108 4.04 -14.44 3.27
CA THR A 108 2.99 -14.35 4.27
C THR A 108 3.07 -13.12 5.16
N VAL A 109 1.89 -12.59 5.49
CA VAL A 109 1.72 -11.53 6.50
C VAL A 109 0.89 -12.05 7.66
N THR A 110 1.41 -11.87 8.87
CA THR A 110 0.70 -12.20 10.11
C THR A 110 0.60 -10.98 11.01
N VAL A 111 -0.50 -10.88 11.72
CA VAL A 111 -0.72 -9.84 12.73
C VAL A 111 -0.99 -10.51 14.06
N THR A 112 -0.16 -10.20 15.04
CA THR A 112 -0.33 -10.60 16.44
C THR A 112 -0.99 -9.45 17.18
N GLY A 113 -2.24 -9.63 17.60
CA GLY A 113 -2.97 -8.66 18.42
C GLY A 113 -2.36 -8.49 19.82
N SER A 114 -2.79 -7.45 20.54
CA SER A 114 -2.38 -7.23 21.93
C SER A 114 -2.84 -8.34 22.89
N ASP A 115 -3.88 -9.09 22.51
CA ASP A 115 -4.37 -10.28 23.21
C ASP A 115 -3.57 -11.56 22.87
N GLY A 116 -2.52 -11.43 22.06
CA GLY A 116 -1.69 -12.55 21.59
C GLY A 116 -2.30 -13.38 20.47
N LYS A 117 -3.52 -13.06 20.00
CA LYS A 117 -4.13 -13.80 18.89
C LYS A 117 -3.41 -13.47 17.59
N ILE A 118 -3.10 -14.52 16.83
CA ILE A 118 -2.45 -14.41 15.52
C ILE A 118 -3.52 -14.51 14.44
N GLN A 119 -3.51 -13.55 13.52
CA GLN A 119 -4.32 -13.56 12.32
C GLN A 119 -3.42 -13.57 11.10
N HIS A 120 -3.66 -14.53 10.20
CA HIS A 120 -3.05 -14.53 8.88
C HIS A 120 -3.83 -13.59 7.97
N LEU A 121 -3.14 -12.67 7.32
CA LEU A 121 -3.72 -11.79 6.32
C LEU A 121 -3.35 -12.32 4.93
N PRO A 122 -4.33 -12.45 4.01
CA PRO A 122 -4.01 -12.81 2.64
C PRO A 122 -3.01 -11.83 2.03
N ASP A 123 -2.07 -12.40 1.28
CA ASP A 123 -0.92 -11.69 0.71
C ASP A 123 -1.37 -10.56 -0.23
N GLY A 124 -0.60 -9.48 -0.24
CA GLY A 124 -0.56 -8.59 -1.40
C GLY A 124 0.09 -9.39 -2.50
N GLU A 125 -0.71 -9.90 -3.45
CA GLU A 125 -0.29 -10.83 -4.51
C GLU A 125 1.12 -10.53 -5.02
N ARG A 126 2.02 -11.51 -4.85
CA ARG A 126 3.37 -11.41 -5.36
C ARG A 126 3.38 -11.61 -6.87
N CYS A 127 4.28 -10.89 -7.52
CA CYS A 127 4.62 -11.15 -8.91
C CYS A 127 6.14 -11.29 -9.01
N HIS A 128 6.59 -12.42 -9.54
CA HIS A 128 7.94 -12.51 -10.08
C HIS A 128 7.96 -11.82 -11.45
N ASP A 129 7.86 -10.49 -11.45
CA ASP A 129 8.21 -9.68 -12.59
C ASP A 129 9.60 -9.07 -12.34
N PRO A 130 10.61 -9.42 -13.15
CA PRO A 130 11.97 -8.88 -13.03
C PRO A 130 12.04 -7.35 -13.09
N ARG A 131 11.02 -6.68 -13.64
CA ARG A 131 11.00 -5.23 -13.84
C ARG A 131 10.46 -4.46 -12.65
N SER A 132 9.59 -5.05 -11.85
CA SER A 132 8.94 -4.41 -10.69
C SER A 132 9.43 -4.93 -9.34
N GLY A 133 10.18 -6.05 -9.35
CA GLY A 133 10.81 -6.63 -8.17
C GLY A 133 9.83 -7.42 -7.31
N ASP A 134 10.35 -8.35 -6.51
CA ASP A 134 9.57 -9.06 -5.51
C ASP A 134 9.63 -8.28 -4.19
N TRP A 135 8.68 -7.37 -3.99
CA TRP A 135 8.58 -6.59 -2.75
C TRP A 135 7.25 -6.83 -2.06
N LEU A 136 7.30 -6.89 -0.73
CA LEU A 136 6.13 -7.00 0.13
C LEU A 136 6.25 -6.02 1.29
N ALA A 137 5.34 -5.07 1.35
CA ALA A 137 5.23 -4.13 2.44
C ALA A 137 3.95 -4.42 3.24
N ALA A 138 4.03 -4.30 4.56
CA ALA A 138 2.82 -4.22 5.38
C ALA A 138 3.05 -3.30 6.57
N GLY A 139 2.00 -2.62 7.02
CA GLY A 139 2.17 -1.65 8.08
C GLY A 139 0.84 -1.10 8.57
N PHE A 140 0.86 -0.62 9.79
CA PHE A 140 -0.24 0.15 10.34
C PHE A 140 -0.21 1.58 9.79
N CYS A 141 -1.39 2.14 9.62
CA CYS A 141 -1.55 3.59 9.55
C CYS A 141 -1.24 4.20 10.93
N GLU A 142 -1.06 5.52 11.01
CA GLU A 142 -0.71 6.18 12.26
C GLU A 142 -1.82 6.11 13.32
N SER A 143 -3.08 6.11 12.88
CA SER A 143 -4.24 5.88 13.73
C SER A 143 -4.28 4.45 14.32
N GLY A 144 -3.68 3.49 13.61
CA GLY A 144 -3.69 2.08 13.97
C GLY A 144 -5.03 1.37 13.83
N ASP A 145 -6.05 2.03 13.28
CA ASP A 145 -7.35 1.41 12.96
C ASP A 145 -7.36 0.77 11.57
N ARG A 146 -6.30 1.01 10.79
CA ARG A 146 -6.08 0.42 9.48
C ARG A 146 -4.67 -0.12 9.37
N LEU A 147 -4.53 -1.15 8.55
CA LEU A 147 -3.24 -1.62 8.06
C LEU A 147 -3.34 -1.93 6.57
N PHE A 148 -2.19 -1.99 5.93
CA PHE A 148 -2.06 -2.40 4.54
C PHE A 148 -1.17 -3.62 4.41
N VAL A 149 -1.40 -4.38 3.34
CA VAL A 149 -0.47 -5.35 2.76
C VAL A 149 -0.36 -5.02 1.28
N ALA A 150 0.85 -4.73 0.81
CA ALA A 150 1.10 -4.18 -0.51
C ALA A 150 2.23 -4.92 -1.20
N GLY A 151 2.05 -5.14 -2.50
CA GLY A 151 3.06 -5.68 -3.40
C GLY A 151 2.80 -5.25 -4.85
N PRO A 152 3.58 -5.76 -5.81
CA PRO A 152 3.55 -5.32 -7.20
C PRO A 152 2.20 -5.47 -7.91
N ARG A 153 1.30 -6.35 -7.45
CA ARG A 153 0.00 -6.61 -8.11
C ARG A 153 -1.20 -6.07 -7.35
N GLY A 154 -0.98 -5.51 -6.17
CA GLY A 154 -2.07 -4.89 -5.45
C GLY A 154 -1.71 -4.42 -4.06
N VAL A 155 -2.54 -3.49 -3.60
CA VAL A 155 -2.55 -2.98 -2.23
C VAL A 155 -3.85 -3.40 -1.59
N VAL A 156 -3.77 -4.25 -0.57
CA VAL A 156 -4.91 -4.65 0.26
C VAL A 156 -4.92 -3.80 1.52
N VAL A 157 -6.06 -3.18 1.83
CA VAL A 157 -6.26 -2.42 3.06
C VAL A 157 -7.24 -3.17 3.94
N TYR A 158 -6.90 -3.27 5.22
CA TYR A 158 -7.70 -3.92 6.25
C TYR A 158 -8.12 -2.89 7.30
N GLY A 159 -9.32 -3.06 7.82
CA GLY A 159 -9.89 -2.29 8.91
C GLY A 159 -9.90 -3.10 10.20
N ARG A 160 -9.77 -2.42 11.33
CA ARG A 160 -10.06 -3.04 12.62
C ARG A 160 -11.57 -3.06 12.79
N GLY A 161 -12.16 -4.24 12.95
CA GLY A 161 -13.56 -4.32 13.35
C GLY A 161 -13.68 -3.76 14.76
N THR A 162 -14.50 -2.72 14.95
CA THR A 162 -15.00 -2.39 16.29
C THR A 162 -15.87 -3.57 16.70
N GLY A 163 -15.33 -4.46 17.52
CA GLY A 163 -16.16 -5.45 18.19
C GLY A 163 -17.15 -4.69 19.07
N GLU A 164 -18.43 -4.78 18.75
CA GLU A 164 -19.45 -4.86 19.79
C GLU A 164 -19.35 -6.22 20.48
#